data_AF-A0A2G2Q385-F1
#
_entry.id   AF-A0A2G2Q385-F1
#
_cell.length_a   1.000
_cell.length_b   1.000
_cell.length_c   1.000
_cell.angle_alpha   90.00
_cell.angle_beta   90.00
_cell.angle_gamma   90.00
#
_symmetry.space_group_name_H-M   'P 1'
#
loop_
_entity.id
_entity.type
_entity.pdbx_description
1 polymer ?
#
loop_
_entity_poly.entity_id
_entity_poly.type
_entity_poly.pdbx_seq_one_letter_code
_entity_poly.pdbx_strand_id
1 'polypeptide(L)'
;MNVRYNDIFQLDEFIEHAQFHMDEYGDDFLVFVSKHYGDLKDEHHKKHEEEKPDHESLPFQQHSQIATSVIFIVDINTFEEPKSDCLTCSENHFYYQNNYSSLHDKGVFQPPKFV
;
A
#
# COMPACT_ATOMS: atom_id res chain seq x y z
N MET A 1 -9.01 4.47 -15.17
CA MET A 1 -9.05 3.37 -16.16
C MET A 1 -7.94 2.39 -15.82
N ASN A 2 -8.26 1.13 -15.54
CA ASN A 2 -7.29 0.06 -15.33
C ASN A 2 -7.38 -0.88 -16.55
N VAL A 3 -6.25 -1.43 -16.99
CA VAL A 3 -6.17 -2.34 -18.15
C VAL A 3 -5.77 -3.72 -17.64
N ARG A 4 -6.68 -4.69 -17.72
CA ARG A 4 -6.42 -6.11 -17.53
C ARG A 4 -6.25 -6.81 -18.85
N TYR A 5 -5.66 -8.00 -18.79
CA TYR A 5 -5.50 -8.86 -19.96
C TYR A 5 -6.83 -9.20 -20.66
N ASN A 6 -7.92 -9.35 -19.90
CA ASN A 6 -9.24 -9.61 -20.47
C ASN A 6 -9.79 -8.43 -21.28
N ASP A 7 -9.46 -7.19 -20.89
CA ASP A 7 -9.90 -5.99 -21.59
C ASP A 7 -9.34 -5.94 -23.03
N ILE A 8 -8.17 -6.55 -23.27
CA ILE A 8 -7.54 -6.63 -24.59
C ILE A 8 -8.36 -7.52 -25.53
N PHE A 9 -8.97 -8.58 -25.00
CA PHE A 9 -9.79 -9.50 -25.80
C PHE A 9 -11.16 -8.96 -26.16
N GLN A 10 -11.62 -7.92 -25.47
CA GLN A 10 -12.93 -7.30 -25.69
C GLN A 10 -12.82 -6.04 -26.58
N LEU A 11 -11.64 -5.80 -27.18
CA LEU A 11 -11.40 -4.61 -28.01
C LEU A 11 -12.17 -4.65 -29.34
N ASP A 12 -12.44 -5.84 -29.87
CA ASP A 12 -13.27 -6.02 -31.06
C ASP A 12 -14.71 -5.58 -30.79
N GLU A 13 -15.34 -6.11 -29.74
CA GLU A 13 -16.70 -5.75 -29.30
C GLU A 13 -16.78 -4.26 -28.96
N PHE A 14 -15.74 -3.71 -28.32
CA PHE A 14 -15.65 -2.27 -28.03
C PHE A 14 -15.64 -1.40 -29.30
N ILE A 15 -14.89 -1.80 -30.33
CA ILE A 15 -14.82 -1.05 -31.60
C ILE A 15 -16.14 -1.17 -32.37
N GLU A 16 -16.76 -2.35 -32.39
CA GLU A 16 -18.07 -2.54 -33.01
C GLU A 16 -19.15 -1.69 -32.34
N HIS A 17 -19.15 -1.63 -31.01
CA HIS A 17 -20.09 -0.77 -30.27
C HIS A 17 -19.82 0.73 -30.54
N ALA A 18 -18.56 1.14 -30.65
CA ALA A 18 -18.22 2.51 -31.05
C ALA A 18 -18.73 2.86 -32.46
N GLN A 19 -18.66 1.91 -33.40
CA GLN A 19 -19.20 2.08 -34.76
C GLN A 19 -20.72 2.17 -34.75
N PHE A 20 -21.40 1.33 -33.97
CA PHE A 20 -22.85 1.44 -33.80
C PHE A 20 -23.27 2.82 -33.29
N HIS A 21 -22.57 3.36 -32.29
CA HIS A 21 -22.83 4.70 -31.78
C HIS A 21 -22.59 5.81 -32.80
N MET A 22 -21.58 5.64 -33.65
CA MET A 22 -21.31 6.56 -34.76
C MET A 22 -22.45 6.53 -35.79
N ASP A 23 -22.93 5.34 -36.16
CA ASP A 23 -23.95 5.15 -37.19
C ASP A 23 -25.36 5.55 -36.71
N GLU A 24 -25.75 5.16 -35.49
CA GLU A 24 -27.09 5.42 -34.95
C GLU A 24 -27.23 6.80 -34.30
N TYR A 25 -26.21 7.25 -33.55
CA TYR A 25 -26.28 8.47 -32.74
C TYR A 25 -25.40 9.61 -33.27
N GLY A 26 -24.55 9.35 -34.28
CA GLY A 26 -23.63 10.34 -34.83
C GLY A 26 -22.49 10.68 -33.87
N ASP A 27 -22.16 9.79 -32.93
CA ASP A 27 -21.09 10.01 -31.97
C ASP A 27 -19.71 9.88 -32.62
N ASP A 28 -18.87 10.90 -32.47
CA ASP A 28 -17.43 10.75 -32.70
C ASP A 28 -16.82 9.83 -31.62
N PHE A 29 -15.74 9.14 -31.97
CA PHE A 29 -15.07 8.19 -31.07
C PHE A 29 -14.73 8.77 -29.67
N LEU A 30 -14.32 10.04 -29.60
CA LEU A 30 -14.03 10.71 -28.32
C LEU A 30 -15.29 10.95 -27.49
N VAL A 31 -16.41 11.29 -28.13
CA VAL A 31 -17.70 11.48 -27.47
C VAL A 31 -18.19 10.14 -26.93
N PHE A 32 -18.07 9.08 -27.73
CA PHE A 32 -18.35 7.71 -27.30
C PHE A 32 -17.54 7.34 -26.04
N VAL A 33 -16.22 7.53 -26.04
CA VAL A 33 -15.37 7.27 -24.86
C VAL A 33 -15.82 8.11 -23.65
N SER A 34 -16.20 9.37 -23.86
CA SER A 34 -16.71 10.24 -22.78
C SER A 34 -18.06 9.78 -22.23
N LYS A 35 -18.95 9.25 -23.08
CA LYS A 35 -20.25 8.66 -22.68
C LYS A 35 -20.11 7.34 -21.93
N HIS A 36 -19.00 6.62 -22.08
CA HIS A 36 -18.80 5.31 -21.43
C HIS A 36 -17.84 5.35 -20.24
N TYR A 37 -16.86 6.26 -20.24
CA TYR A 37 -15.80 6.32 -19.23
C TYR A 37 -15.46 7.73 -18.71
N GLY A 38 -16.15 8.77 -19.20
CA GLY A 38 -15.85 10.17 -18.87
C GLY A 38 -17.06 10.93 -18.31
N ASP A 39 -17.04 12.25 -18.52
CA ASP A 39 -17.99 13.19 -17.89
C ASP A 39 -19.44 13.02 -18.36
N LEU A 40 -19.66 12.41 -19.53
CA LEU A 40 -21.00 12.21 -20.11
C LEU A 40 -21.65 10.90 -19.68
N LYS A 41 -20.94 10.07 -18.91
CA LYS A 41 -21.39 8.73 -18.54
C LYS A 41 -22.71 8.69 -17.80
N ASP A 42 -22.87 9.53 -16.78
CA ASP A 42 -24.08 9.55 -15.96
C ASP A 42 -25.32 9.99 -16.74
N GLU A 43 -25.15 10.90 -17.70
CA GLU A 43 -26.25 11.35 -18.57
C GLU A 43 -26.61 10.27 -19.59
N HIS A 44 -25.61 9.66 -20.23
CA HIS A 44 -25.83 8.59 -21.19
C HIS A 44 -26.55 7.39 -20.54
N HIS A 45 -26.10 6.97 -19.36
CA HIS A 45 -26.71 5.89 -18.59
C HIS A 45 -28.17 6.13 -18.21
N LYS A 46 -28.57 7.39 -17.97
CA LYS A 46 -29.96 7.75 -17.65
C LYS A 46 -30.87 7.75 -18.88
N LYS A 47 -30.33 8.08 -20.06
CA LYS A 47 -31.11 8.19 -21.30
C LYS A 47 -31.26 6.85 -22.02
N HIS A 48 -30.29 5.96 -21.87
CA HIS A 48 -30.21 4.67 -22.57
C HIS A 48 -30.07 3.53 -21.55
N GLU A 49 -31.09 3.34 -20.72
CA GLU A 49 -31.08 2.23 -19.76
C GLU A 49 -31.21 0.87 -20.44
N GLU A 50 -31.77 0.83 -21.66
CA GLU A 50 -31.91 -0.40 -22.45
C GLU A 50 -30.56 -1.01 -22.88
N GLU A 51 -29.50 -0.21 -22.99
CA GLU A 51 -28.16 -0.66 -23.42
C GLU A 51 -27.27 -1.11 -22.24
N LYS A 52 -27.75 -0.99 -21.00
CA LYS A 52 -27.05 -1.46 -19.79
C LYS A 52 -26.40 -2.85 -19.90
N PRO A 53 -27.08 -3.91 -20.37
CA PRO A 53 -26.47 -5.25 -20.44
C PRO A 53 -25.28 -5.30 -21.39
N ASP A 54 -25.34 -4.57 -22.51
CA ASP A 54 -24.25 -4.50 -23.48
C ASP A 54 -23.12 -3.59 -22.99
N HIS A 55 -23.44 -2.58 -22.17
CA HIS A 55 -22.41 -1.79 -21.51
C HIS A 55 -21.60 -2.65 -20.53
N GLU A 56 -22.20 -3.59 -19.78
CA GLU A 56 -21.49 -4.44 -18.82
C GLU A 56 -20.40 -5.34 -19.44
N SER A 57 -20.51 -5.69 -20.73
CA SER A 57 -19.49 -6.48 -21.44
C SER A 57 -18.32 -5.63 -21.94
N LEU A 58 -18.42 -4.29 -21.93
CA LEU A 58 -17.35 -3.43 -22.41
C LEU A 58 -16.09 -3.50 -21.52
N PRO A 59 -14.90 -3.36 -22.11
CA PRO A 59 -13.65 -3.40 -21.36
C PRO A 59 -13.53 -2.22 -20.38
N PHE A 60 -12.58 -2.32 -19.44
CA PHE A 60 -12.14 -1.22 -18.55
C PHE A 60 -13.17 -0.74 -17.52
N GLN A 61 -14.24 -1.49 -17.26
CA GLN A 61 -15.30 -1.09 -16.31
C GLN A 61 -14.95 -1.29 -14.83
N GLN A 62 -13.76 -1.82 -14.53
CA GLN A 62 -13.39 -2.21 -13.19
C GLN A 62 -13.02 -1.00 -12.32
N HIS A 63 -13.76 -0.85 -11.21
CA HIS A 63 -13.47 0.15 -10.18
C HIS A 63 -12.46 -0.41 -9.16
N SER A 64 -11.25 -0.79 -9.59
CA SER A 64 -10.21 -1.20 -8.63
C SER A 64 -9.32 -0.02 -8.28
N GLN A 65 -9.32 0.36 -7.00
CA GLN A 65 -8.28 1.21 -6.41
C GLN A 65 -6.94 0.49 -6.59
N ILE A 66 -6.05 1.05 -7.40
CA ILE A 66 -4.69 0.50 -7.51
C ILE A 66 -3.95 0.94 -6.24
N ALA A 67 -3.74 0.00 -5.31
CA ALA A 67 -2.65 0.13 -4.35
C ALA A 67 -1.36 -0.19 -5.10
N THR A 68 -0.86 0.77 -5.88
CA THR A 68 0.44 0.60 -6.57
C THR A 68 1.51 0.76 -5.51
N SER A 69 2.02 -0.35 -4.99
CA SER A 69 3.20 -0.34 -4.13
C SER A 69 4.39 0.05 -4.99
N VAL A 70 4.83 1.31 -4.89
CA VAL A 70 6.10 1.74 -5.49
C VAL A 70 7.22 1.09 -4.67
N ILE A 71 7.87 0.09 -5.25
CA ILE A 71 9.00 -0.60 -4.60
C ILE A 71 10.28 0.15 -4.97
N PHE A 72 10.95 0.72 -3.98
CA PHE A 72 12.30 1.26 -4.13
C PHE A 72 13.30 0.18 -3.71
N ILE A 73 14.23 -0.15 -4.60
CA ILE A 73 15.37 -1.02 -4.30
C ILE A 73 16.59 -0.11 -4.11
N VAL A 74 17.13 -0.06 -2.90
CA VAL A 74 18.35 0.69 -2.60
C VAL A 74 19.55 -0.21 -2.88
N ASP A 75 20.45 0.23 -3.76
CA ASP A 75 21.73 -0.44 -4.00
C ASP A 75 22.73 -0.08 -2.89
N ILE A 76 22.83 -0.99 -1.92
CA ILE A 76 23.71 -0.91 -0.75
C ILE A 76 25.21 -0.92 -1.12
N ASN A 77 25.59 -1.25 -2.35
CA ASN A 77 27.01 -1.28 -2.75
C ASN A 77 27.63 0.12 -2.90
N THR A 78 26.82 1.19 -2.87
CA THR A 78 27.29 2.58 -2.95
C THR A 78 27.34 3.30 -1.60
N PHE A 79 26.95 2.62 -0.52
CA PHE A 79 26.92 3.20 0.82
C PHE A 79 28.29 2.99 1.51
N GLU A 80 29.18 3.97 1.42
CA GLU A 80 30.35 4.00 2.29
C GLU A 80 29.91 4.41 3.70
N GLU A 81 29.86 3.44 4.62
CA GLU A 81 29.62 3.75 6.03
C GLU A 81 30.78 4.60 6.57
N PRO A 82 30.50 5.79 7.16
CA PRO A 82 31.54 6.55 7.84
C PRO A 82 32.02 5.73 9.05
N LYS A 83 33.31 5.40 9.08
CA LYS A 83 33.93 4.75 10.23
C LYS A 83 33.77 5.66 11.44
N SER A 84 32.98 5.24 12.42
CA SER A 84 32.87 5.94 13.70
C SER A 84 34.19 5.79 14.44
N ASP A 85 34.82 6.90 14.80
CA ASP A 85 35.94 6.88 15.72
C ASP A 85 35.45 6.30 17.06
N CYS A 86 36.19 5.33 17.58
CA CYS A 86 35.92 4.77 18.89
C CYS A 86 36.22 5.85 19.93
N LEU A 87 35.16 6.40 20.55
CA LEU A 87 35.33 7.25 21.73
C LEU A 87 35.98 6.38 22.81
N THR A 88 37.24 6.68 23.12
CA THR A 88 37.92 6.11 24.28
C THR A 88 37.06 6.39 25.50
N CYS A 89 36.44 5.35 26.08
CA CYS A 89 35.66 5.47 27.31
C CYS A 89 36.54 6.11 28.38
N SER A 90 36.30 7.39 28.66
CA SER A 90 37.00 8.10 29.72
C SER A 90 36.54 7.51 31.05
N GLU A 91 37.50 6.94 31.77
CA GLU A 91 37.54 6.60 33.20
C GLU A 91 36.18 6.25 33.85
N ASN A 92 36.01 4.97 34.17
CA ASN A 92 34.86 4.47 34.93
C ASN A 92 34.78 5.16 36.30
N HIS A 93 33.82 6.07 36.47
CA HIS A 93 33.52 6.75 37.75
C HIS A 93 32.66 5.88 38.68
N PHE A 94 32.75 4.56 38.58
CA PHE A 94 31.99 3.64 39.41
C PHE A 94 32.90 3.11 40.53
N TYR A 95 32.46 3.25 41.77
CA TYR A 95 33.10 2.65 42.93
C TYR A 95 32.06 1.93 43.78
N TYR A 96 32.44 0.78 44.34
CA TYR A 96 31.58 0.02 45.23
C TYR A 96 31.60 0.65 46.63
N GLN A 97 30.41 0.90 47.18
CA GLN A 97 30.25 1.18 48.60
C GLN A 97 29.72 -0.08 49.29
N ASN A 98 30.31 -0.43 50.44
CA ASN A 98 29.78 -1.49 51.27
C ASN A 98 28.47 -1.00 51.92
N ASN A 99 27.36 -1.63 51.55
CA ASN A 99 26.09 -1.44 52.23
C ASN A 99 26.03 -2.35 53.46
N TYR A 100 26.25 -1.77 54.63
CA TYR A 100 26.02 -2.46 55.90
C TYR A 100 24.55 -2.32 56.29
N SER A 101 23.81 -3.42 56.24
CA SER A 101 22.44 -3.50 56.76
C SER A 101 22.46 -4.10 58.16
N SER A 102 22.17 -3.29 59.18
CA SER A 102 22.09 -3.72 60.58
C SER A 102 20.90 -4.66 60.89
N LEU A 103 20.04 -4.93 59.90
CA LEU A 103 18.88 -5.81 60.04
C LEU A 103 19.25 -7.30 60.14
N HIS A 104 20.44 -7.70 59.66
CA HIS A 104 20.90 -9.10 59.74
C HIS A 104 21.63 -9.44 61.05
N ASP A 105 22.00 -8.44 61.85
CA ASP A 105 22.73 -8.63 63.12
C ASP A 105 21.84 -9.12 64.27
N LYS A 106 20.52 -9.01 64.12
CA LYS A 106 19.56 -9.60 65.05
C LYS A 106 19.13 -10.95 64.50
N GLY A 107 20.00 -11.93 64.73
CA GLY A 107 19.85 -13.32 64.31
C GLY A 107 18.56 -13.94 64.82
N VAL A 108 17.54 -13.96 63.97
CA VAL A 108 16.39 -14.88 64.11
C VAL A 108 16.67 -16.20 63.36
N PHE A 109 17.57 -16.17 62.36
CA PHE A 109 17.94 -17.33 61.52
C PHE A 109 19.41 -17.78 61.70
N GLN A 110 19.98 -17.65 62.90
CA GLN A 110 21.25 -18.31 63.19
C GLN A 110 21.00 -19.71 63.77
N PRO A 111 21.76 -20.74 63.36
CA PRO A 111 21.62 -22.06 63.92
C PRO A 111 21.89 -22.05 65.43
N PRO A 112 21.19 -22.90 66.21
CA PRO A 112 21.43 -23.00 67.64
C PRO A 112 22.91 -23.29 67.93
N LYS A 113 23.53 -22.46 68.76
CA LYS A 113 24.86 -22.75 69.30
C LYS A 113 24.65 -23.70 70.48
N PHE A 114 25.08 -24.95 70.32
CA PHE A 114 25.08 -25.93 71.42
C PHE A 114 26.03 -25.45 72.53
N VAL A 115 25.59 -25.54 73.78
CA VAL A 115 26.40 -25.37 75.00
C VAL A 115 26.82 -26.74 75.49
#